data_AF-A0A3M2A1E7-F1
#
_entry.id   AF-A0A3M2A1E7-F1
#
_cell.length_a   1.000
_cell.length_b   1.000
_cell.length_c   1.000
_cell.angle_alpha   90.00
_cell.angle_beta   90.00
_cell.angle_gamma   90.00
#
_symmetry.space_group_name_H-M   'P 1'
#
loop_
_entity.id
_entity.type
_entity.pdbx_description
1 polymer ?
#
loop_
_entity_poly.entity_id
_entity_poly.type
_entity_poly.pdbx_seq_one_letter_code
_entity_poly.pdbx_strand_id
1 'polypeptide(L)'
;MRKTPWLFLPLSLLLSVACAGDDGASGGSETDGGTGTGSTGGTGGACELDAQPNVPAIDESSCMPLDTDYQPLVDMSANDMWPPCITDDGQYHLVGDSPGSIGRVEGYEQIADLLWRDGKVPTPEDFTMARTIYSQDQGLESRILRREDLHYPPIPMEDWDPTVDPDKQCSVEANVQKYPNRCVGPALMQPLLNDAFAAGQMGEGIPEVHAARIQATLLWFLYISPYKESNTCLTNKAADCDSAWAYYTGGFQRDGGIGMSAEVRADSTVTHNRIFDGLSAVRCVRDLYPDTMYPVLDDLPPEGQMLFELGWEQLDNALHRGFALIVRNRLARQGTLSGNAALANWEFLKIAGPVLQREADERGPADQAAVLADLFAMECPTAADIEAGIAALDAIFPCP
;
A
#
# COMPACT_ATOMS: atom_id res chain seq x y z
N MET A 1 42.22 -19.21 -23.85
CA MET A 1 42.98 -18.92 -25.08
C MET A 1 42.02 -18.97 -26.28
N ARG A 2 42.10 -17.96 -27.17
CA ARG A 2 41.27 -17.69 -28.39
C ARG A 2 39.90 -17.05 -28.09
N LYS A 3 39.77 -15.71 -28.13
CA LYS A 3 39.72 -14.74 -29.27
C LYS A 3 38.26 -14.44 -29.70
N THR A 4 37.77 -13.28 -29.25
CA THR A 4 36.71 -12.42 -29.83
C THR A 4 37.04 -12.05 -31.29
N PRO A 5 36.08 -11.69 -32.19
CA PRO A 5 35.35 -10.39 -32.18
C PRO A 5 33.87 -10.45 -32.67
N TRP A 6 32.95 -9.61 -32.15
CA TRP A 6 32.45 -8.33 -32.71
C TRP A 6 32.21 -8.29 -34.24
N LEU A 7 30.95 -8.16 -34.69
CA LEU A 7 30.62 -7.47 -35.94
C LEU A 7 29.13 -7.04 -36.05
N PHE A 8 28.95 -5.70 -36.03
CA PHE A 8 28.07 -4.83 -36.84
C PHE A 8 26.52 -4.93 -36.83
N LEU A 9 25.91 -3.84 -36.33
CA LEU A 9 24.65 -3.25 -36.82
C LEU A 9 24.76 -2.84 -38.30
N PRO A 10 23.61 -2.78 -39.00
CA PRO A 10 23.34 -1.65 -39.87
C PRO A 10 22.03 -0.94 -39.53
N LEU A 11 22.17 0.37 -39.38
CA LEU A 11 21.17 1.42 -39.50
C LEU A 11 20.60 1.43 -40.93
N SER A 12 19.29 1.58 -41.10
CA SER A 12 18.69 1.98 -42.39
C SER A 12 17.62 3.02 -42.13
N LEU A 13 17.80 4.15 -42.80
CA LEU A 13 17.03 5.38 -42.76
C LEU A 13 16.35 5.57 -44.14
N LEU A 14 15.26 6.34 -44.15
CA LEU A 14 14.58 6.98 -45.31
C LEU A 14 13.58 6.07 -46.08
N LEU A 15 12.39 6.51 -46.53
CA LEU A 15 11.89 7.83 -46.89
C LEU A 15 10.33 7.82 -46.90
N SER A 16 9.76 8.97 -46.58
CA SER A 16 8.35 9.37 -46.65
C SER A 16 7.82 9.58 -48.08
N VAL A 17 6.51 9.31 -48.32
CA VAL A 17 5.68 10.02 -49.33
C VAL A 17 4.23 10.14 -48.81
N ALA A 18 3.69 11.35 -48.95
CA ALA A 18 2.36 11.83 -48.59
C ALA A 18 1.34 11.70 -49.75
N CYS A 19 0.05 11.74 -49.40
CA CYS A 19 -1.13 12.34 -50.11
C CYS A 19 -2.26 12.35 -49.06
N ALA A 20 -2.89 13.43 -48.58
CA ALA A 20 -3.42 14.67 -49.14
C ALA A 20 -4.75 14.52 -49.92
N GLY A 21 -5.81 15.13 -49.36
CA GLY A 21 -7.02 15.61 -50.03
C GLY A 21 -8.31 14.83 -49.73
N ASP A 22 -9.48 15.42 -49.54
CA ASP A 22 -9.86 16.84 -49.36
C ASP A 22 -11.38 16.91 -49.04
N ASP A 23 -11.75 17.93 -48.27
CA ASP A 23 -12.97 18.76 -48.29
C ASP A 23 -14.42 18.23 -48.30
N GLY A 24 -15.22 18.91 -47.46
CA GLY A 24 -16.69 18.97 -47.55
C GLY A 24 -17.31 19.90 -46.50
N ALA A 25 -17.30 21.21 -46.77
CA ALA A 25 -17.89 22.29 -45.97
C ALA A 25 -19.41 22.50 -46.19
N SER A 26 -20.07 23.13 -45.20
CA SER A 26 -21.31 23.95 -45.25
C SER A 26 -22.13 23.70 -43.96
N GLY A 27 -22.62 24.65 -43.16
CA GLY A 27 -22.78 26.10 -43.30
C GLY A 27 -23.97 26.52 -42.41
N GLY A 28 -23.75 27.52 -41.53
CA GLY A 28 -24.71 28.50 -41.02
C GLY A 28 -25.94 28.07 -40.20
N SER A 29 -26.01 28.52 -38.94
CA SER A 29 -27.10 29.42 -38.48
C SER A 29 -26.75 30.03 -37.12
N GLU A 30 -26.88 31.34 -37.05
CA GLU A 30 -26.89 32.16 -35.84
C GLU A 30 -28.07 31.77 -34.94
N THR A 31 -27.92 31.89 -33.62
CA THR A 31 -29.03 32.18 -32.71
C THR A 31 -28.54 32.90 -31.46
N ASP A 32 -29.30 33.94 -31.12
CA ASP A 32 -29.09 34.95 -30.08
C ASP A 32 -28.96 34.43 -28.63
N GLY A 33 -28.17 35.16 -27.86
CA GLY A 33 -28.68 35.90 -26.70
C GLY A 33 -29.24 35.12 -25.52
N GLY A 34 -28.36 34.62 -24.65
CA GLY A 34 -28.70 34.20 -23.30
C GLY A 34 -27.70 34.75 -22.28
N THR A 35 -27.96 35.95 -21.75
CA THR A 35 -27.27 36.51 -20.60
C THR A 35 -27.61 35.69 -19.35
N GLY A 36 -26.86 34.61 -19.14
CA GLY A 36 -26.85 33.82 -17.92
C GLY A 36 -26.10 34.59 -16.83
N THR A 37 -26.89 35.27 -16.01
CA THR A 37 -26.49 35.93 -14.77
C THR A 37 -25.65 34.99 -13.91
N GLY A 38 -24.52 35.49 -13.44
CA GLY A 38 -23.62 34.78 -12.56
C GLY A 38 -24.36 34.21 -11.35
N SER A 39 -24.30 32.89 -11.23
CA SER A 39 -24.45 32.22 -9.96
C SER A 39 -23.06 31.93 -9.42
N THR A 40 -22.45 32.93 -8.80
CA THR A 40 -21.45 32.71 -7.74
C THR A 40 -22.20 32.12 -6.54
N GLY A 41 -22.56 30.85 -6.65
CA GLY A 41 -23.28 30.09 -5.63
C GLY A 41 -22.31 29.27 -4.80
N GLY A 42 -21.91 29.80 -3.64
CA GLY A 42 -21.39 29.03 -2.52
C GLY A 42 -19.91 28.66 -2.57
N THR A 43 -19.02 29.57 -2.16
CA THR A 43 -17.63 29.27 -1.78
C THR A 43 -17.55 28.60 -0.40
N GLY A 44 -18.30 27.52 -0.20
CA GLY A 44 -17.99 26.50 0.81
C GLY A 44 -17.09 25.48 0.13
N GLY A 45 -15.81 25.81 -0.02
CA GLY A 45 -14.88 25.07 -0.86
C GLY A 45 -14.62 23.66 -0.33
N ALA A 46 -14.83 22.65 -1.16
CA ALA A 46 -13.88 21.55 -1.32
C ALA A 46 -13.36 20.89 -0.02
N CYS A 47 -14.22 20.28 0.80
CA CYS A 47 -13.87 19.61 2.08
C CYS A 47 -12.88 20.37 3.00
N GLU A 48 -12.89 21.70 2.91
CA GLU A 48 -12.14 22.57 3.81
C GLU A 48 -12.80 22.56 5.18
N LEU A 49 -11.98 22.59 6.23
CA LEU A 49 -12.52 22.71 7.59
C LEU A 49 -12.64 24.18 7.98
N ASP A 50 -13.77 24.52 8.59
CA ASP A 50 -14.00 25.85 9.16
C ASP A 50 -13.13 26.12 10.41
N ALA A 51 -12.51 25.08 10.98
CA ALA A 51 -11.63 25.15 12.14
C ALA A 51 -10.52 24.09 12.08
N GLN A 52 -9.38 24.37 12.70
CA GLN A 52 -8.32 23.37 12.88
C GLN A 52 -8.75 22.34 13.93
N PRO A 53 -8.63 21.03 13.65
CA PRO A 53 -8.85 20.01 14.66
C PRO A 53 -7.77 20.10 15.74
N ASN A 54 -8.16 19.95 16.99
CA ASN A 54 -7.26 19.85 18.12
C ASN A 54 -6.71 18.42 18.23
N VAL A 55 -5.62 18.17 17.50
CA VAL A 55 -4.99 16.85 17.44
C VAL A 55 -3.86 16.73 18.46
N PRO A 56 -3.93 15.79 19.42
CA PRO A 56 -2.82 15.54 20.32
C PRO A 56 -1.60 15.03 19.56
N ALA A 57 -0.40 15.29 20.09
CA ALA A 57 0.81 14.63 19.61
C ALA A 57 0.67 13.10 19.74
N ILE A 58 1.38 12.35 18.88
CA ILE A 58 1.46 10.90 19.02
C ILE A 58 2.13 10.59 20.36
N ASP A 59 1.44 9.83 21.21
CA ASP A 59 1.98 9.36 22.47
C ASP A 59 2.59 7.96 22.28
N GLU A 60 3.90 7.87 22.45
CA GLU A 60 4.66 6.62 22.39
C GLU A 60 5.12 6.16 23.77
N SER A 61 4.74 6.85 24.85
CA SER A 61 5.23 6.56 26.20
C SER A 61 4.80 5.20 26.74
N SER A 62 3.71 4.63 26.18
CA SER A 62 3.22 3.29 26.49
C SER A 62 3.69 2.22 25.51
N CYS A 63 4.49 2.58 24.50
CA CYS A 63 5.00 1.61 23.53
C CYS A 63 6.01 0.69 24.22
N MET A 64 5.59 -0.54 24.54
CA MET A 64 6.43 -1.58 25.11
C MET A 64 6.17 -2.90 24.39
N PRO A 65 7.22 -3.65 24.04
CA PRO A 65 7.06 -4.99 23.49
C PRO A 65 6.39 -5.91 24.51
N LEU A 66 5.63 -6.88 24.02
CA LEU A 66 5.14 -7.99 24.81
C LEU A 66 6.30 -8.91 25.20
N ASP A 67 6.13 -9.66 26.29
CA ASP A 67 7.11 -10.65 26.74
C ASP A 67 7.38 -11.74 25.69
N THR A 68 6.45 -11.94 24.74
CA THR A 68 6.54 -12.91 23.65
C THR A 68 7.14 -12.35 22.37
N ASP A 69 7.30 -11.03 22.28
CA ASP A 69 7.78 -10.39 21.06
C ASP A 69 9.28 -10.62 20.87
N TYR A 70 9.68 -10.79 19.61
CA TYR A 70 11.07 -10.85 19.23
C TYR A 70 11.70 -9.47 19.35
N GLN A 71 12.85 -9.38 20.03
CA GLN A 71 13.50 -8.11 20.38
C GLN A 71 15.01 -8.12 20.05
N PRO A 72 15.39 -8.13 18.76
CA PRO A 72 16.80 -8.27 18.35
C PRO A 72 17.69 -7.09 18.76
N LEU A 73 17.12 -5.93 19.09
CA LEU A 73 17.87 -4.78 19.59
C LEU A 73 18.12 -4.82 21.10
N VAL A 74 17.38 -5.65 21.85
CA VAL A 74 17.48 -5.74 23.30
C VAL A 74 18.40 -6.89 23.66
N ASP A 75 19.67 -6.57 23.89
CA ASP A 75 20.71 -7.55 24.24
C ASP A 75 20.82 -8.71 23.23
N MET A 76 20.62 -8.42 21.93
CA MET A 76 20.66 -9.42 20.85
C MET A 76 19.69 -10.59 21.09
N SER A 77 18.45 -10.28 21.50
CA SER A 77 17.42 -11.27 21.89
C SER A 77 17.83 -12.17 23.06
N ALA A 78 18.95 -11.93 23.77
CA ALA A 78 19.47 -12.87 24.76
C ALA A 78 18.56 -13.09 25.97
N ASN A 79 17.56 -12.22 26.17
CA ASN A 79 16.63 -12.27 27.30
C ASN A 79 15.16 -12.40 26.88
N ASP A 80 14.85 -12.51 25.59
CA ASP A 80 13.50 -12.86 25.15
C ASP A 80 13.33 -14.38 25.08
N MET A 81 12.16 -14.85 24.64
CA MET A 81 11.86 -16.28 24.56
C MET A 81 12.39 -16.97 23.30
N TRP A 82 12.97 -16.22 22.36
CA TRP A 82 13.33 -16.72 21.04
C TRP A 82 14.70 -17.41 21.07
N PRO A 83 14.84 -18.57 20.40
CA PRO A 83 16.15 -19.18 20.22
C PRO A 83 17.08 -18.26 19.41
N PRO A 84 18.41 -18.30 19.66
CA PRO A 84 19.34 -17.50 18.87
C PRO A 84 19.25 -17.79 17.38
N CYS A 85 19.22 -16.75 16.56
CA CYS A 85 19.05 -16.84 15.12
C CYS A 85 19.75 -15.69 14.38
N ILE A 86 19.80 -15.79 13.06
CA ILE A 86 20.60 -14.89 12.21
C ILE A 86 20.30 -13.39 12.35
N THR A 87 19.09 -13.00 12.79
CA THR A 87 18.68 -11.59 12.89
C THR A 87 18.96 -10.94 14.25
N ASP A 88 19.55 -11.67 15.21
CA ASP A 88 19.87 -11.15 16.55
C ASP A 88 20.91 -10.02 16.53
N ASP A 89 21.63 -9.83 15.42
CA ASP A 89 22.53 -8.69 15.22
C ASP A 89 21.79 -7.38 14.86
N GLY A 90 20.46 -7.42 14.82
CA GLY A 90 19.59 -6.29 14.50
C GLY A 90 19.50 -5.97 13.00
N GLN A 91 20.10 -6.80 12.14
CA GLN A 91 20.06 -6.64 10.68
C GLN A 91 19.14 -7.68 10.03
N TYR A 92 18.54 -7.31 8.89
CA TYR A 92 17.82 -8.26 8.05
C TYR A 92 18.81 -8.97 7.11
N HIS A 93 18.84 -10.30 7.15
CA HIS A 93 19.69 -11.14 6.30
C HIS A 93 18.86 -11.85 5.25
N LEU A 94 19.18 -11.62 3.97
CA LEU A 94 18.45 -12.25 2.86
C LEU A 94 18.53 -13.78 2.93
N VAL A 95 17.42 -14.44 2.59
CA VAL A 95 17.36 -15.88 2.39
C VAL A 95 17.95 -16.27 1.03
N GLY A 96 17.70 -15.44 0.01
CA GLY A 96 18.20 -15.65 -1.36
C GLY A 96 18.76 -14.39 -1.99
N ASP A 97 18.66 -14.32 -3.32
CA ASP A 97 19.04 -13.13 -4.08
C ASP A 97 18.04 -11.98 -3.83
N SER A 98 18.46 -10.76 -4.14
CA SER A 98 17.62 -9.56 -3.97
C SER A 98 16.24 -9.73 -4.63
N PRO A 99 15.14 -9.53 -3.88
CA PRO A 99 13.80 -9.78 -4.38
C PRO A 99 13.33 -8.67 -5.33
N GLY A 100 12.53 -9.03 -6.33
CA GLY A 100 11.95 -8.07 -7.27
C GLY A 100 10.95 -7.10 -6.65
N SER A 101 10.54 -7.28 -5.38
CA SER A 101 9.70 -6.31 -4.66
C SER A 101 10.42 -5.00 -4.37
N ILE A 102 11.76 -4.98 -4.32
CA ILE A 102 12.55 -3.73 -4.24
C ILE A 102 12.18 -2.80 -5.41
N GLY A 103 12.24 -3.31 -6.64
CA GLY A 103 11.87 -2.55 -7.84
C GLY A 103 10.39 -2.10 -7.86
N ARG A 104 9.50 -2.77 -7.12
CA ARG A 104 8.10 -2.35 -7.00
C ARG A 104 7.95 -1.17 -6.05
N VAL A 105 8.68 -1.16 -4.94
CA VAL A 105 8.70 -0.01 -4.02
C VAL A 105 9.41 1.18 -4.68
N GLU A 106 10.50 0.95 -5.42
CA GLU A 106 11.11 1.99 -6.26
C GLU A 106 10.14 2.53 -7.32
N GLY A 107 9.30 1.65 -7.90
CA GLY A 107 8.22 2.05 -8.81
C GLY A 107 7.19 2.96 -8.12
N TYR A 108 6.82 2.66 -6.86
CA TYR A 108 5.97 3.54 -6.06
C TYR A 108 6.61 4.93 -5.88
N GLU A 109 7.90 4.99 -5.55
CA GLU A 109 8.64 6.25 -5.40
C GLU A 109 8.68 7.06 -6.71
N GLN A 110 8.95 6.41 -7.84
CA GLN A 110 8.96 7.09 -9.14
C GLN A 110 7.58 7.62 -9.53
N ILE A 111 6.51 6.87 -9.24
CA ILE A 111 5.14 7.35 -9.44
C ILE A 111 4.85 8.53 -8.50
N ALA A 112 5.35 8.49 -7.26
CA ALA A 112 5.19 9.57 -6.30
C ALA A 112 5.80 10.89 -6.79
N ASP A 113 7.02 10.81 -7.29
CA ASP A 113 7.75 11.94 -7.88
C ASP A 113 7.03 12.47 -9.12
N LEU A 114 6.24 11.63 -9.81
CA LEU A 114 5.42 12.00 -10.96
C LEU A 114 4.05 12.59 -10.59
N LEU A 115 3.44 12.21 -9.46
CA LEU A 115 2.03 12.49 -9.25
C LEU A 115 1.69 13.34 -8.02
N TRP A 116 2.43 13.24 -6.91
CA TRP A 116 2.00 13.89 -5.65
C TRP A 116 3.09 14.54 -4.79
N ARG A 117 4.38 14.36 -5.12
CA ARG A 117 5.48 15.01 -4.38
C ARG A 117 5.79 16.42 -4.88
N ASP A 118 6.49 17.16 -4.03
CA ASP A 118 7.01 18.51 -4.30
C ASP A 118 5.95 19.57 -4.66
N GLY A 119 4.70 19.37 -4.22
CA GLY A 119 3.62 20.34 -4.38
C GLY A 119 3.21 20.60 -5.83
N LYS A 120 3.54 19.69 -6.75
CA LYS A 120 3.22 19.82 -8.16
C LYS A 120 1.78 19.39 -8.46
N VAL A 121 1.19 20.01 -9.48
CA VAL A 121 -0.07 19.57 -10.07
C VAL A 121 0.27 18.68 -11.27
N PRO A 122 -0.06 17.38 -11.25
CA PRO A 122 0.33 16.46 -12.33
C PRO A 122 -0.43 16.75 -13.62
N THR A 123 0.27 16.58 -14.75
CA THR A 123 -0.27 16.71 -16.10
C THR A 123 -0.73 15.35 -16.65
N PRO A 124 -1.54 15.31 -17.73
CA PRO A 124 -1.89 14.05 -18.40
C PRO A 124 -0.69 13.20 -18.85
N GLU A 125 0.42 13.86 -19.20
CA GLU A 125 1.67 13.17 -19.55
C GLU A 125 2.29 12.50 -18.31
N ASP A 126 2.29 13.18 -17.15
CA ASP A 126 2.76 12.58 -15.88
C ASP A 126 1.97 11.31 -15.54
N PHE A 127 0.65 11.30 -15.75
CA PHE A 127 -0.17 10.10 -15.58
C PHE A 127 0.17 8.99 -16.57
N THR A 128 0.51 9.33 -17.82
CA THR A 128 0.94 8.36 -18.82
C THR A 128 2.28 7.74 -18.47
N MET A 129 3.24 8.54 -18.01
CA MET A 129 4.52 8.07 -17.50
C MET A 129 4.34 7.19 -16.25
N ALA A 130 3.51 7.63 -15.30
CA ALA A 130 3.21 6.87 -14.10
C ALA A 130 2.52 5.53 -14.40
N ARG A 131 1.56 5.51 -15.33
CA ARG A 131 0.91 4.27 -15.79
C ARG A 131 1.92 3.30 -16.40
N THR A 132 2.89 3.82 -17.16
CA THR A 132 3.96 3.03 -17.75
C THR A 132 4.85 2.38 -16.69
N ILE A 133 5.20 3.11 -15.62
CA ILE A 133 5.96 2.57 -14.47
C ILE A 133 5.14 1.49 -13.75
N TYR A 134 3.87 1.79 -13.47
CA TYR A 134 2.94 0.86 -12.82
C TYR A 134 2.80 -0.47 -13.59
N SER A 135 2.77 -0.41 -14.93
CA SER A 135 2.59 -1.56 -15.83
C SER A 135 3.88 -2.22 -16.30
N GLN A 136 5.05 -1.86 -15.76
CA GLN A 136 6.30 -2.52 -16.16
C GLN A 136 6.21 -4.03 -15.93
N ASP A 137 6.92 -4.81 -16.75
CA ASP A 137 6.96 -6.26 -16.55
C ASP A 137 7.48 -6.59 -15.14
N GLN A 138 6.79 -7.49 -14.46
CA GLN A 138 7.00 -7.83 -13.04
C GLN A 138 6.84 -6.65 -12.04
N GLY A 139 6.31 -5.51 -12.49
CA GLY A 139 6.06 -4.30 -11.70
C GLY A 139 4.87 -4.42 -10.74
N LEU A 140 4.36 -3.27 -10.30
CA LEU A 140 3.26 -3.17 -9.33
C LEU A 140 1.98 -3.85 -9.83
N GLU A 141 1.57 -3.58 -11.07
CA GLU A 141 0.34 -4.13 -11.66
C GLU A 141 0.32 -5.66 -11.62
N SER A 142 1.43 -6.31 -11.97
CA SER A 142 1.54 -7.77 -12.01
C SER A 142 1.22 -8.45 -10.68
N ARG A 143 1.39 -7.73 -9.55
CA ARG A 143 1.08 -8.23 -8.21
C ARG A 143 -0.31 -7.81 -7.76
N ILE A 144 -0.73 -6.59 -8.06
CA ILE A 144 -2.09 -6.13 -7.76
C ILE A 144 -3.14 -7.02 -8.41
N LEU A 145 -2.94 -7.46 -9.66
CA LEU A 145 -3.89 -8.34 -10.39
C LEU A 145 -4.20 -9.68 -9.71
N ARG A 146 -3.45 -10.05 -8.67
CA ARG A 146 -3.60 -11.32 -7.95
C ARG A 146 -3.39 -11.16 -6.45
N ARG A 147 -3.36 -9.93 -5.93
CA ARG A 147 -3.06 -9.69 -4.52
C ARG A 147 -4.25 -10.14 -3.66
N GLU A 148 -3.93 -11.04 -2.75
CA GLU A 148 -4.82 -11.47 -1.68
C GLU A 148 -4.63 -10.64 -0.42
N ASP A 149 -5.72 -10.46 0.31
CA ASP A 149 -5.71 -10.02 1.70
C ASP A 149 -5.93 -11.21 2.63
N LEU A 150 -4.87 -11.63 3.33
CA LEU A 150 -4.91 -12.82 4.20
C LEU A 150 -5.71 -12.62 5.49
N HIS A 151 -6.11 -11.39 5.78
CA HIS A 151 -6.99 -11.09 6.90
C HIS A 151 -8.44 -11.58 6.69
N TYR A 152 -8.81 -11.89 5.44
CA TYR A 152 -10.10 -12.50 5.13
C TYR A 152 -9.96 -14.03 5.01
N PRO A 153 -11.04 -14.78 5.31
CA PRO A 153 -11.03 -16.23 5.21
C PRO A 153 -10.48 -16.73 3.86
N PRO A 154 -9.75 -17.86 3.84
CA PRO A 154 -9.26 -18.43 2.61
C PRO A 154 -10.41 -18.82 1.68
N ILE A 155 -10.16 -18.76 0.37
CA ILE A 155 -11.09 -19.29 -0.63
C ILE A 155 -11.24 -20.79 -0.37
N PRO A 156 -12.47 -21.32 -0.21
CA PRO A 156 -12.69 -22.76 -0.05
C PRO A 156 -12.14 -23.55 -1.24
N MET A 157 -11.48 -24.68 -0.99
CA MET A 157 -10.83 -25.49 -2.04
C MET A 157 -11.80 -25.98 -3.11
N GLU A 158 -13.08 -26.18 -2.77
CA GLU A 158 -14.12 -26.55 -3.73
C GLU A 158 -14.37 -25.48 -4.81
N ASP A 159 -13.98 -24.23 -4.56
CA ASP A 159 -14.09 -23.13 -5.52
C ASP A 159 -12.77 -22.87 -6.28
N TRP A 160 -11.69 -23.60 -5.96
CA TRP A 160 -10.42 -23.40 -6.63
C TRP A 160 -10.47 -23.86 -8.08
N ASP A 161 -9.80 -23.11 -8.95
CA ASP A 161 -9.46 -23.62 -10.27
C ASP A 161 -8.24 -24.55 -10.11
N PRO A 162 -8.37 -25.87 -10.38
CA PRO A 162 -7.29 -26.83 -10.18
C PRO A 162 -6.13 -26.65 -11.17
N THR A 163 -6.26 -25.78 -12.17
CA THR A 163 -5.20 -25.45 -13.13
C THR A 163 -4.39 -24.22 -12.73
N VAL A 164 -4.79 -23.53 -11.67
CA VAL A 164 -4.13 -22.35 -11.12
C VAL A 164 -3.45 -22.71 -9.80
N ASP A 165 -2.25 -22.19 -9.58
CA ASP A 165 -1.53 -22.42 -8.32
C ASP A 165 -2.38 -21.96 -7.11
N PRO A 166 -2.33 -22.66 -5.96
CA PRO A 166 -3.08 -22.29 -4.76
C PRO A 166 -2.90 -20.84 -4.30
N ASP A 167 -1.70 -20.28 -4.50
CA ASP A 167 -1.35 -18.90 -4.13
C ASP A 167 -1.79 -17.84 -5.14
N LYS A 168 -2.45 -18.25 -6.23
CA LYS A 168 -2.89 -17.40 -7.34
C LYS A 168 -4.38 -17.52 -7.61
N GLN A 169 -5.16 -18.09 -6.70
CA GLN A 169 -6.61 -18.28 -6.91
C GLN A 169 -7.36 -16.97 -7.14
N CYS A 170 -6.83 -15.83 -6.68
CA CYS A 170 -7.38 -14.52 -6.99
C CYS A 170 -7.11 -14.01 -8.42
N SER A 171 -6.37 -14.73 -9.27
CA SER A 171 -6.36 -14.44 -10.71
C SER A 171 -7.54 -15.07 -11.46
N VAL A 172 -8.37 -15.86 -10.78
CA VAL A 172 -9.56 -16.51 -11.37
C VAL A 172 -10.76 -15.58 -11.22
N GLU A 173 -11.36 -15.15 -12.32
CA GLU A 173 -12.46 -14.17 -12.34
C GLU A 173 -13.64 -14.57 -11.43
N ALA A 174 -14.01 -15.86 -11.41
CA ALA A 174 -15.08 -16.35 -10.55
C ALA A 174 -14.78 -16.16 -9.06
N ASN A 175 -13.51 -16.34 -8.65
CA ASN A 175 -13.08 -16.11 -7.27
C ASN A 175 -13.06 -14.63 -6.92
N VAL A 176 -12.61 -13.77 -7.85
CA VAL A 176 -12.65 -12.31 -7.67
C VAL A 176 -14.07 -11.83 -7.40
N GLN A 177 -15.05 -12.34 -8.15
CA GLN A 177 -16.46 -11.97 -7.98
C GLN A 177 -17.07 -12.53 -6.68
N LYS A 178 -16.73 -13.77 -6.31
CA LYS A 178 -17.30 -14.44 -5.14
C LYS A 178 -16.67 -13.98 -3.82
N TYR A 179 -15.38 -13.63 -3.84
CA TYR A 179 -14.58 -13.32 -2.65
C TYR A 179 -13.84 -11.98 -2.79
N PRO A 180 -14.54 -10.84 -3.01
CA PRO A 180 -13.90 -9.58 -3.37
C PRO A 180 -12.94 -9.05 -2.30
N ASN A 181 -13.26 -9.22 -1.02
CA ASN A 181 -12.39 -8.76 0.07
C ASN A 181 -11.11 -9.61 0.21
N ARG A 182 -11.20 -10.93 -0.03
CA ARG A 182 -10.02 -11.81 -0.08
C ARG A 182 -9.19 -11.53 -1.33
N CYS A 183 -9.84 -11.32 -2.48
CA CYS A 183 -9.22 -10.97 -3.75
C CYS A 183 -9.15 -9.45 -3.96
N VAL A 184 -8.69 -8.75 -2.91
CA VAL A 184 -8.70 -7.29 -2.82
C VAL A 184 -8.02 -6.59 -4.00
N GLY A 185 -6.93 -7.18 -4.50
CA GLY A 185 -6.14 -6.61 -5.58
C GLY A 185 -6.94 -6.43 -6.86
N PRO A 186 -7.42 -7.51 -7.49
CA PRO A 186 -8.24 -7.43 -8.70
C PRO A 186 -9.66 -6.91 -8.44
N ALA A 187 -10.26 -7.17 -7.27
CA ALA A 187 -11.65 -6.79 -7.02
C ALA A 187 -11.82 -5.30 -6.68
N LEU A 188 -10.89 -4.73 -5.91
CA LEU A 188 -11.04 -3.39 -5.30
C LEU A 188 -9.92 -2.44 -5.73
N MET A 189 -8.66 -2.85 -5.64
CA MET A 189 -7.53 -1.95 -5.96
C MET A 189 -7.40 -1.66 -7.46
N GLN A 190 -7.52 -2.69 -8.30
CA GLN A 190 -7.33 -2.55 -9.75
C GLN A 190 -8.35 -1.59 -10.38
N PRO A 191 -9.67 -1.68 -10.09
CA PRO A 191 -10.63 -0.71 -10.62
C PRO A 191 -10.29 0.73 -10.21
N LEU A 192 -9.95 0.96 -8.94
CA LEU A 192 -9.56 2.29 -8.45
C LEU A 192 -8.36 2.88 -9.20
N LEU A 193 -7.33 2.07 -9.41
CA LEU A 193 -6.13 2.47 -10.15
C LEU A 193 -6.43 2.74 -11.63
N ASN A 194 -7.14 1.83 -12.29
CA ASN A 194 -7.49 1.97 -13.70
C ASN A 194 -8.31 3.23 -13.96
N ASP A 195 -9.32 3.49 -13.13
CA ASP A 195 -10.18 4.67 -13.26
C ASP A 195 -9.39 5.96 -13.04
N ALA A 196 -8.55 6.01 -12.00
CA ALA A 196 -7.75 7.19 -11.69
C ALA A 196 -6.67 7.47 -12.75
N PHE A 197 -5.98 6.44 -13.25
CA PHE A 197 -5.04 6.59 -14.36
C PHE A 197 -5.75 7.06 -15.63
N ALA A 198 -6.85 6.42 -16.02
CA ALA A 198 -7.57 6.78 -17.24
C ALA A 198 -8.07 8.22 -17.21
N ALA A 199 -8.70 8.65 -16.11
CA ALA A 199 -9.17 10.03 -15.96
C ALA A 199 -8.00 11.04 -15.97
N GLY A 200 -6.90 10.74 -15.28
CA GLY A 200 -5.70 11.56 -15.28
C GLY A 200 -5.08 11.71 -16.69
N GLN A 201 -4.99 10.63 -17.45
CA GLN A 201 -4.46 10.62 -18.83
C GLN A 201 -5.35 11.38 -19.81
N MET A 202 -6.67 11.43 -19.58
CA MET A 202 -7.60 12.21 -20.40
C MET A 202 -7.69 13.69 -19.98
N GLY A 203 -7.08 14.05 -18.84
CA GLY A 203 -7.20 15.39 -18.26
C GLY A 203 -8.61 15.68 -17.71
N GLU A 204 -9.35 14.64 -17.33
CA GLU A 204 -10.69 14.77 -16.77
C GLU A 204 -10.63 14.92 -15.24
N GLY A 205 -11.51 15.75 -14.67
CA GLY A 205 -11.59 15.95 -13.21
C GLY A 205 -10.42 16.74 -12.61
N ILE A 206 -10.12 16.48 -11.34
CA ILE A 206 -9.06 17.17 -10.58
C ILE A 206 -7.82 16.26 -10.52
N PRO A 207 -6.68 16.61 -11.16
CA PRO A 207 -5.49 15.77 -11.20
C PRO A 207 -4.99 15.32 -9.82
N GLU A 208 -5.01 16.21 -8.83
CA GLU A 208 -4.57 15.94 -7.47
C GLU A 208 -5.44 14.87 -6.79
N VAL A 209 -6.73 14.82 -7.10
CA VAL A 209 -7.66 13.81 -6.58
C VAL A 209 -7.33 12.44 -7.18
N HIS A 210 -7.07 12.35 -8.49
CA HIS A 210 -6.66 11.08 -9.11
C HIS A 210 -5.31 10.59 -8.58
N ALA A 211 -4.35 11.51 -8.40
CA ALA A 211 -3.07 11.19 -7.78
C ALA A 211 -3.24 10.65 -6.34
N ALA A 212 -4.15 11.25 -5.55
CA ALA A 212 -4.48 10.78 -4.21
C ALA A 212 -5.11 9.38 -4.20
N ARG A 213 -6.01 9.08 -5.16
CA ARG A 213 -6.61 7.74 -5.31
C ARG A 213 -5.55 6.69 -5.61
N ILE A 214 -4.61 7.01 -6.50
CA ILE A 214 -3.48 6.13 -6.83
C ILE A 214 -2.59 5.94 -5.60
N GLN A 215 -2.21 7.02 -4.91
CA GLN A 215 -1.36 6.94 -3.73
C GLN A 215 -1.98 6.06 -2.63
N ALA A 216 -3.25 6.32 -2.27
CA ALA A 216 -3.95 5.55 -1.24
C ALA A 216 -4.03 4.06 -1.59
N THR A 217 -4.33 3.75 -2.85
CA THR A 217 -4.45 2.36 -3.31
C THR A 217 -3.10 1.63 -3.33
N LEU A 218 -2.02 2.31 -3.75
CA LEU A 218 -0.68 1.72 -3.72
C LEU A 218 -0.16 1.54 -2.30
N LEU A 219 -0.44 2.47 -1.38
CA LEU A 219 -0.12 2.29 0.04
C LEU A 219 -0.90 1.14 0.67
N TRP A 220 -2.18 0.96 0.32
CA TRP A 220 -2.93 -0.22 0.74
C TRP A 220 -2.26 -1.52 0.26
N PHE A 221 -1.83 -1.57 -1.00
CA PHE A 221 -1.05 -2.71 -1.51
C PHE A 221 0.25 -2.93 -0.73
N LEU A 222 1.01 -1.87 -0.42
CA LEU A 222 2.25 -1.96 0.37
C LEU A 222 2.00 -2.34 1.84
N TYR A 223 0.83 -2.04 2.39
CA TYR A 223 0.45 -2.41 3.75
C TYR A 223 0.17 -3.91 3.89
N ILE A 224 -0.61 -4.51 2.98
CA ILE A 224 -0.96 -5.94 3.08
C ILE A 224 0.11 -6.87 2.52
N SER A 225 1.02 -6.36 1.68
CA SER A 225 2.03 -7.19 1.02
C SER A 225 3.03 -7.81 2.00
N PRO A 226 3.62 -7.09 2.97
CA PRO A 226 4.49 -7.70 3.98
C PRO A 226 3.80 -8.85 4.72
N TYR A 227 2.56 -8.69 5.14
CA TYR A 227 1.79 -9.73 5.83
C TYR A 227 1.57 -10.98 4.96
N LYS A 228 1.14 -10.80 3.69
CA LYS A 228 0.96 -11.92 2.74
C LYS A 228 2.26 -12.66 2.47
N GLU A 229 3.35 -11.94 2.23
CA GLU A 229 4.63 -12.55 1.83
C GLU A 229 5.34 -13.20 3.03
N SER A 230 5.14 -12.69 4.25
CA SER A 230 5.58 -13.36 5.48
C SER A 230 4.93 -14.73 5.64
N ASN A 231 3.63 -14.85 5.31
CA ASN A 231 2.95 -16.14 5.30
C ASN A 231 3.47 -17.06 4.19
N THR A 232 3.53 -16.56 2.95
CA THR A 232 4.01 -17.38 1.82
C THR A 232 5.48 -17.72 1.92
N CYS A 233 6.25 -17.01 2.75
CA CYS A 233 7.59 -17.41 3.11
C CYS A 233 7.62 -18.83 3.65
N LEU A 234 6.68 -19.22 4.54
CA LEU A 234 6.61 -20.56 5.10
C LEU A 234 5.67 -21.50 4.34
N THR A 235 4.65 -20.99 3.65
CA THR A 235 3.65 -21.85 2.98
C THR A 235 3.94 -22.11 1.50
N ASN A 236 4.83 -21.35 0.86
CA ASN A 236 5.07 -21.46 -0.59
C ASN A 236 6.55 -21.38 -1.01
N LYS A 237 7.27 -20.33 -0.62
CA LYS A 237 8.65 -20.11 -1.07
C LYS A 237 9.47 -19.23 -0.13
N ALA A 238 10.68 -19.68 0.22
CA ALA A 238 11.57 -18.99 1.16
C ALA A 238 11.91 -17.54 0.78
N ALA A 239 12.03 -17.28 -0.53
CA ALA A 239 12.32 -15.94 -1.07
C ALA A 239 11.20 -14.92 -0.80
N ASP A 240 10.03 -15.38 -0.37
CA ASP A 240 8.93 -14.48 0.01
C ASP A 240 9.20 -13.81 1.37
N CYS A 241 10.06 -14.36 2.24
CA CYS A 241 10.56 -13.63 3.41
C CYS A 241 11.25 -12.33 2.99
N ASP A 242 12.16 -12.44 2.02
CA ASP A 242 12.87 -11.28 1.48
C ASP A 242 11.90 -10.32 0.79
N SER A 243 10.88 -10.86 0.13
CA SER A 243 9.84 -10.04 -0.48
C SER A 243 9.03 -9.26 0.56
N ALA A 244 8.69 -9.87 1.70
CA ALA A 244 7.98 -9.22 2.81
C ALA A 244 8.77 -8.02 3.35
N TRP A 245 10.06 -8.24 3.66
CA TRP A 245 10.96 -7.17 4.09
C TRP A 245 11.04 -6.05 3.05
N ALA A 246 11.27 -6.41 1.79
CA ALA A 246 11.45 -5.42 0.74
C ALA A 246 10.16 -4.65 0.40
N TYR A 247 8.95 -5.22 0.53
CA TYR A 247 7.72 -4.45 0.34
C TYR A 247 7.54 -3.35 1.37
N TYR A 248 7.99 -3.58 2.61
CA TYR A 248 7.93 -2.56 3.65
C TYR A 248 9.07 -1.55 3.51
N THR A 249 10.32 -2.02 3.47
CA THR A 249 11.51 -1.16 3.56
C THR A 249 12.00 -0.63 2.21
N GLY A 250 11.60 -1.24 1.10
CA GLY A 250 12.21 -1.00 -0.21
C GLY A 250 13.62 -1.55 -0.32
N GLY A 251 13.98 -2.56 0.47
CA GLY A 251 15.32 -3.16 0.43
C GLY A 251 16.35 -2.52 1.36
N PHE A 252 15.89 -1.66 2.28
CA PHE A 252 16.74 -0.98 3.25
C PHE A 252 16.81 -1.73 4.58
N GLN A 253 17.93 -1.57 5.26
CA GLN A 253 18.04 -1.94 6.68
C GLN A 253 17.27 -0.94 7.56
N ARG A 254 17.18 -1.26 8.85
CA ARG A 254 16.38 -0.56 9.86
C ARG A 254 16.57 0.97 9.88
N ASP A 255 17.79 1.46 9.68
CA ASP A 255 18.06 2.91 9.71
C ASP A 255 17.66 3.63 8.40
N GLY A 256 17.04 2.92 7.45
CA GLY A 256 16.65 3.40 6.14
C GLY A 256 15.16 3.17 5.84
N GLY A 257 14.81 3.25 4.56
CA GLY A 257 13.46 2.96 4.11
C GLY A 257 12.94 3.95 3.07
N ILE A 258 12.22 3.41 2.08
CA ILE A 258 11.38 4.13 1.12
C ILE A 258 9.95 3.57 1.16
N GLY A 259 9.02 4.16 0.41
CA GLY A 259 7.62 3.73 0.39
C GLY A 259 6.96 3.88 1.76
N MET A 260 6.19 2.86 2.15
CA MET A 260 5.46 2.86 3.42
C MET A 260 6.40 3.01 4.63
N SER A 261 7.59 2.37 4.63
CA SER A 261 8.52 2.52 5.76
C SER A 261 8.97 3.95 6.00
N ALA A 262 9.15 4.75 4.95
CA ALA A 262 9.52 6.16 5.08
C ALA A 262 8.40 6.97 5.72
N GLU A 263 7.14 6.72 5.33
CA GLU A 263 5.97 7.39 5.90
C GLU A 263 5.81 7.02 7.40
N VAL A 264 5.83 5.72 7.73
CA VAL A 264 5.71 5.28 9.13
C VAL A 264 6.85 5.82 10.00
N ARG A 265 8.09 5.78 9.52
CA ARG A 265 9.25 6.23 10.28
C ARG A 265 9.26 7.74 10.52
N ALA A 266 8.68 8.52 9.62
CA ALA A 266 8.55 9.96 9.79
C ALA A 266 7.57 10.31 10.93
N ASP A 267 6.54 9.48 11.15
CA ASP A 267 5.54 9.66 12.20
C ASP A 267 5.92 8.97 13.53
N SER A 268 6.53 7.78 13.46
CA SER A 268 6.84 6.94 14.63
C SER A 268 8.04 6.03 14.35
N THR A 269 9.21 6.40 14.87
CA THR A 269 10.39 5.51 14.81
C THR A 269 10.20 4.24 15.63
N VAL A 270 9.39 4.29 16.69
CA VAL A 270 9.06 3.12 17.51
C VAL A 270 8.26 2.12 16.68
N THR A 271 7.15 2.53 16.07
CA THR A 271 6.33 1.65 15.22
C THR A 271 7.12 1.10 14.04
N HIS A 272 7.96 1.93 13.40
CA HIS A 272 8.86 1.47 12.35
C HIS A 272 9.78 0.33 12.82
N ASN A 273 10.40 0.48 14.00
CA ASN A 273 11.23 -0.56 14.58
C ASN A 273 10.45 -1.83 14.91
N ARG A 274 9.20 -1.71 15.40
CA ARG A 274 8.33 -2.86 15.69
C ARG A 274 7.94 -3.64 14.44
N ILE A 275 7.66 -2.95 13.32
CA ILE A 275 7.43 -3.61 12.02
C ILE A 275 8.69 -4.36 11.58
N PHE A 276 9.87 -3.72 11.71
CA PHE A 276 11.13 -4.38 11.37
C PHE A 276 11.39 -5.60 12.26
N ASP A 277 11.11 -5.51 13.57
CA ASP A 277 11.23 -6.64 14.50
C ASP A 277 10.32 -7.80 14.09
N GLY A 278 9.07 -7.56 13.71
CA GLY A 278 8.16 -8.60 13.20
C GLY A 278 8.65 -9.26 11.90
N LEU A 279 9.22 -8.47 10.96
CA LEU A 279 9.87 -9.01 9.77
C LEU A 279 11.09 -9.89 10.12
N SER A 280 11.91 -9.42 11.08
CA SER A 280 13.04 -10.18 11.59
C SER A 280 12.61 -11.46 12.33
N ALA A 281 11.49 -11.43 13.06
CA ALA A 281 10.93 -12.61 13.73
C ALA A 281 10.56 -13.70 12.72
N VAL A 282 9.86 -13.35 11.63
CA VAL A 282 9.54 -14.30 10.55
C VAL A 282 10.82 -14.85 9.90
N ARG A 283 11.84 -13.99 9.69
CA ARG A 283 13.14 -14.42 9.17
C ARG A 283 13.88 -15.34 10.15
N CYS A 284 13.76 -15.11 11.46
CA CYS A 284 14.31 -15.94 12.52
C CYS A 284 13.72 -17.34 12.48
N VAL A 285 12.38 -17.48 12.37
CA VAL A 285 11.74 -18.79 12.20
C VAL A 285 12.27 -19.51 10.97
N ARG A 286 12.41 -18.81 9.84
CA ARG A 286 12.98 -19.38 8.61
C ARG A 286 14.44 -19.85 8.80
N ASP A 287 15.20 -19.19 9.66
CA ASP A 287 16.58 -19.59 9.99
C ASP A 287 16.61 -20.89 10.80
N LEU A 288 15.77 -20.95 11.83
CA LEU A 288 15.63 -22.10 12.72
C LEU A 288 15.09 -23.34 12.00
N TYR A 289 14.25 -23.11 10.98
CA TYR A 289 13.61 -24.15 10.18
C TYR A 289 13.87 -23.95 8.67
N PRO A 290 15.10 -24.26 8.19
CA PRO A 290 15.55 -23.96 6.83
C PRO A 290 15.01 -24.94 5.77
N ASP A 291 13.92 -25.66 6.05
CA ASP A 291 13.38 -26.64 5.10
C ASP A 291 12.97 -25.97 3.78
N THR A 292 13.27 -26.67 2.70
CA THR A 292 13.01 -26.26 1.31
C THR A 292 11.84 -27.01 0.69
N MET A 293 11.25 -28.00 1.39
CA MET A 293 10.00 -28.66 0.99
C MET A 293 8.78 -27.88 1.50
N TYR A 294 7.85 -27.53 0.60
CA TYR A 294 6.67 -26.71 0.91
C TYR A 294 5.36 -27.50 0.81
N PRO A 295 4.32 -27.13 1.58
CA PRO A 295 4.30 -26.06 2.60
C PRO A 295 5.09 -26.44 3.87
N VAL A 296 5.90 -25.53 4.40
CA VAL A 296 6.72 -25.81 5.60
C VAL A 296 5.91 -25.63 6.87
N LEU A 297 4.97 -24.67 6.91
CA LEU A 297 4.29 -24.25 8.14
C LEU A 297 3.56 -25.41 8.86
N ASP A 298 2.73 -26.17 8.15
CA ASP A 298 1.96 -27.28 8.74
C ASP A 298 2.87 -28.46 9.16
N ASP A 299 4.04 -28.57 8.53
CA ASP A 299 5.05 -29.61 8.80
C ASP A 299 6.06 -29.20 9.89
N LEU A 300 6.05 -27.94 10.34
CA LEU A 300 6.89 -27.49 11.45
C LEU A 300 6.52 -28.22 12.74
N PRO A 301 7.49 -28.45 13.64
CA PRO A 301 7.16 -28.88 15.00
C PRO A 301 6.28 -27.81 15.68
N PRO A 302 5.49 -28.18 16.71
CA PRO A 302 4.58 -27.24 17.39
C PRO A 302 5.24 -25.95 17.87
N GLU A 303 6.50 -26.03 18.30
CA GLU A 303 7.30 -24.86 18.69
C GLU A 303 7.56 -23.91 17.50
N GLY A 304 7.86 -24.44 16.31
CA GLY A 304 8.07 -23.63 15.11
C GLY A 304 6.79 -22.97 14.61
N GLN A 305 5.64 -23.67 14.70
CA GLN A 305 4.33 -23.09 14.41
C GLN A 305 4.00 -21.94 15.37
N MET A 306 4.21 -22.16 16.67
CA MET A 306 4.02 -21.14 17.70
C MET A 306 4.91 -19.91 17.47
N LEU A 307 6.22 -20.09 17.21
CA LEU A 307 7.11 -18.96 16.93
C LEU A 307 6.69 -18.20 15.67
N PHE A 308 6.25 -18.90 14.62
CA PHE A 308 5.72 -18.25 13.43
C PHE A 308 4.48 -17.42 13.75
N GLU A 309 3.50 -17.99 14.45
CA GLU A 309 2.28 -17.29 14.85
C GLU A 309 2.60 -16.02 15.66
N LEU A 310 3.49 -16.11 16.65
CA LEU A 310 3.93 -14.96 17.44
C LEU A 310 4.61 -13.88 16.58
N GLY A 311 5.56 -14.25 15.72
CA GLY A 311 6.25 -13.29 14.86
C GLY A 311 5.33 -12.67 13.80
N TRP A 312 4.38 -13.44 13.27
CA TRP A 312 3.43 -12.99 12.27
C TRP A 312 2.37 -12.05 12.89
N GLU A 313 1.89 -12.35 14.11
CA GLU A 313 1.02 -11.46 14.89
C GLU A 313 1.73 -10.17 15.31
N GLN A 314 2.99 -10.25 15.76
CA GLN A 314 3.83 -9.09 16.05
C GLN A 314 3.96 -8.17 14.82
N LEU A 315 4.24 -8.76 13.65
CA LEU A 315 4.30 -8.02 12.39
C LEU A 315 2.96 -7.37 12.06
N ASP A 316 1.87 -8.10 12.18
CA ASP A 316 0.54 -7.63 11.78
C ASP A 316 0.07 -6.45 12.66
N ASN A 317 0.19 -6.59 13.98
CA ASN A 317 -0.12 -5.52 14.93
C ASN A 317 0.70 -4.24 14.63
N ALA A 318 1.98 -4.40 14.31
CA ALA A 318 2.82 -3.27 13.97
C ALA A 318 2.46 -2.64 12.62
N LEU A 319 2.09 -3.45 11.61
CA LEU A 319 1.62 -2.96 10.30
C LEU A 319 0.30 -2.20 10.43
N HIS A 320 -0.66 -2.71 11.22
CA HIS A 320 -1.90 -2.02 11.53
C HIS A 320 -1.65 -0.64 12.15
N ARG A 321 -0.79 -0.56 13.18
CA ARG A 321 -0.41 0.74 13.76
C ARG A 321 0.26 1.63 12.72
N GLY A 322 1.20 1.12 11.95
CA GLY A 322 1.91 1.88 10.93
C GLY A 322 0.96 2.50 9.90
N PHE A 323 -0.01 1.74 9.41
CA PHE A 323 -1.00 2.24 8.48
C PHE A 323 -1.99 3.22 9.15
N ALA A 324 -2.38 2.94 10.40
CA ALA A 324 -3.19 3.87 11.19
C ALA A 324 -2.50 5.22 11.43
N LEU A 325 -1.17 5.24 11.61
CA LEU A 325 -0.39 6.48 11.72
C LEU A 325 -0.43 7.30 10.44
N ILE A 326 -0.33 6.66 9.27
CA ILE A 326 -0.47 7.34 7.96
C ILE A 326 -1.86 7.98 7.84
N VAL A 327 -2.92 7.24 8.16
CA VAL A 327 -4.30 7.75 8.15
C VAL A 327 -4.47 8.89 9.16
N ARG A 328 -3.94 8.74 10.37
CA ARG A 328 -3.97 9.74 11.44
C ARG A 328 -3.26 11.02 11.03
N ASN A 329 -2.06 10.94 10.44
CA ASN A 329 -1.32 12.10 9.94
C ASN A 329 -2.13 12.85 8.87
N ARG A 330 -2.74 12.10 7.94
CA ARG A 330 -3.60 12.64 6.88
C ARG A 330 -4.85 13.33 7.44
N LEU A 331 -5.48 12.76 8.46
CA LEU A 331 -6.59 13.41 9.17
C LEU A 331 -6.14 14.70 9.86
N ALA A 332 -5.03 14.65 10.58
CA ALA A 332 -4.54 15.77 11.38
C ALA A 332 -4.22 17.02 10.55
N ARG A 333 -3.66 16.81 9.34
CA ARG A 333 -3.33 17.92 8.45
C ARG A 333 -4.51 18.44 7.64
N GLN A 334 -5.67 17.78 7.62
CA GLN A 334 -6.82 18.18 6.80
C GLN A 334 -7.19 19.65 7.04
N GLY A 335 -7.18 20.11 8.30
CA GLY A 335 -7.51 21.51 8.60
C GLY A 335 -6.57 22.52 7.98
N THR A 336 -5.32 22.15 7.69
CA THR A 336 -4.33 23.05 7.11
C THR A 336 -4.40 23.15 5.58
N LEU A 337 -5.24 22.33 4.95
CA LEU A 337 -5.37 22.23 3.50
C LEU A 337 -6.55 23.05 3.00
N SER A 338 -6.45 23.50 1.75
CA SER A 338 -7.52 24.22 1.05
C SER A 338 -7.65 23.79 -0.41
N GLY A 339 -8.83 24.02 -0.99
CA GLY A 339 -9.15 23.78 -2.39
C GLY A 339 -8.93 22.33 -2.80
N ASN A 340 -8.31 22.13 -3.96
CA ASN A 340 -8.02 20.79 -4.48
C ASN A 340 -7.17 19.95 -3.53
N ALA A 341 -6.30 20.56 -2.71
CA ALA A 341 -5.47 19.82 -1.77
C ALA A 341 -6.31 19.20 -0.64
N ALA A 342 -7.32 19.92 -0.14
CA ALA A 342 -8.25 19.41 0.88
C ALA A 342 -9.12 18.28 0.32
N LEU A 343 -9.60 18.41 -0.93
CA LEU A 343 -10.34 17.34 -1.63
C LEU A 343 -9.47 16.10 -1.88
N ALA A 344 -8.26 16.29 -2.39
CA ALA A 344 -7.33 15.19 -2.66
C ALA A 344 -6.96 14.45 -1.38
N ASN A 345 -6.72 15.17 -0.28
CA ASN A 345 -6.44 14.54 1.00
C ASN A 345 -7.66 13.78 1.55
N TRP A 346 -8.87 14.30 1.40
CA TRP A 346 -10.07 13.58 1.80
C TRP A 346 -10.35 12.36 0.94
N GLU A 347 -10.14 12.43 -0.38
CA GLU A 347 -10.29 11.28 -1.28
C GLU A 347 -9.26 10.18 -0.95
N PHE A 348 -8.03 10.56 -0.59
CA PHE A 348 -7.06 9.62 -0.04
C PHE A 348 -7.62 8.90 1.18
N LEU A 349 -8.20 9.64 2.13
CA LEU A 349 -8.74 9.11 3.38
C LEU A 349 -9.97 8.21 3.17
N LYS A 350 -10.82 8.51 2.18
CA LYS A 350 -11.96 7.65 1.81
C LYS A 350 -11.54 6.29 1.25
N ILE A 351 -10.31 6.15 0.77
CA ILE A 351 -9.75 4.86 0.33
C ILE A 351 -8.94 4.23 1.46
N ALA A 352 -7.99 4.97 2.04
CA ALA A 352 -7.08 4.42 3.05
C ALA A 352 -7.77 4.13 4.39
N GLY A 353 -8.69 4.99 4.85
CA GLY A 353 -9.39 4.82 6.13
C GLY A 353 -10.12 3.48 6.23
N PRO A 354 -11.04 3.15 5.30
CA PRO A 354 -11.81 1.91 5.33
C PRO A 354 -10.99 0.61 5.29
N VAL A 355 -9.72 0.65 4.85
CA VAL A 355 -8.82 -0.51 4.89
C VAL A 355 -8.66 -1.04 6.32
N LEU A 356 -8.70 -0.16 7.32
CA LEU A 356 -8.59 -0.51 8.73
C LEU A 356 -9.91 -1.01 9.34
N GLN A 357 -11.04 -0.87 8.65
CA GLN A 357 -12.36 -1.09 9.25
C GLN A 357 -12.56 -2.54 9.72
N ARG A 358 -12.12 -3.52 8.93
CA ARG A 358 -12.19 -4.94 9.31
C ARG A 358 -11.52 -5.17 10.66
N GLU A 359 -10.32 -4.62 10.82
CA GLU A 359 -9.57 -4.78 12.06
C GLU A 359 -10.20 -4.00 13.20
N ALA A 360 -10.69 -2.78 12.93
CA ALA A 360 -11.41 -2.00 13.91
C ALA A 360 -12.63 -2.74 14.45
N ASP A 361 -13.38 -3.43 13.59
CA ASP A 361 -14.53 -4.25 13.98
C ASP A 361 -14.13 -5.50 14.78
N GLU A 362 -12.94 -6.06 14.54
CA GLU A 362 -12.44 -7.26 15.21
C GLU A 362 -11.83 -6.99 16.58
N ARG A 363 -10.94 -6.00 16.69
CA ARG A 363 -10.20 -5.70 17.95
C ARG A 363 -10.75 -4.52 18.74
N GLY A 364 -11.44 -3.58 18.07
CA GLY A 364 -11.83 -2.31 18.66
C GLY A 364 -13.10 -2.40 19.52
N PRO A 365 -13.28 -1.47 20.48
CA PRO A 365 -14.60 -1.23 21.06
C PRO A 365 -15.60 -0.87 19.95
N ALA A 366 -16.78 -1.50 19.96
CA ALA A 366 -17.76 -1.35 18.87
C ALA A 366 -18.18 0.10 18.60
N ASP A 367 -18.19 0.96 19.62
CA ASP A 367 -18.47 2.39 19.50
C ASP A 367 -17.34 3.13 18.76
N GLN A 368 -16.08 2.78 19.00
CA GLN A 368 -14.93 3.39 18.32
C GLN A 368 -14.84 2.92 16.86
N ALA A 369 -15.11 1.63 16.60
CA ALA A 369 -15.14 1.10 15.24
C ALA A 369 -16.25 1.77 14.40
N ALA A 370 -17.41 2.04 15.00
CA ALA A 370 -18.50 2.76 14.36
C ALA A 370 -18.14 4.22 14.04
N VAL A 371 -17.39 4.90 14.91
CA VAL A 371 -16.90 6.27 14.65
C VAL A 371 -16.04 6.32 13.39
N LEU A 372 -15.16 5.33 13.18
CA LEU A 372 -14.34 5.25 11.95
C LEU A 372 -15.19 4.99 10.71
N ALA A 373 -16.13 4.05 10.79
CA ALA A 373 -17.03 3.73 9.69
C ALA A 373 -17.86 4.97 9.26
N ASP A 374 -18.43 5.67 10.24
CA ASP A 374 -19.23 6.86 10.01
C ASP A 374 -18.38 7.99 9.41
N LEU A 375 -17.17 8.22 9.93
CA LEU A 375 -16.25 9.24 9.45
C LEU A 375 -15.91 9.05 7.97
N PHE A 376 -15.48 7.85 7.57
CA PHE A 376 -15.03 7.60 6.20
C PHE A 376 -16.18 7.45 5.19
N ALA A 377 -17.42 7.33 5.67
CA ALA A 377 -18.62 7.41 4.84
C ALA A 377 -19.04 8.86 4.52
N MET A 378 -18.46 9.87 5.17
CA MET A 378 -18.84 11.27 4.96
C MET A 378 -18.34 11.82 3.62
N GLU A 379 -19.14 12.69 3.01
CA GLU A 379 -18.71 13.46 1.84
C GLU A 379 -17.58 14.43 2.18
N CYS A 380 -17.72 15.16 3.30
CA CYS A 380 -16.67 15.98 3.90
C CYS A 380 -16.85 15.99 5.44
N PRO A 381 -15.77 15.91 6.22
CA PRO A 381 -15.84 15.89 7.68
C PRO A 381 -15.84 17.31 8.27
N THR A 382 -16.26 17.43 9.53
CA THR A 382 -15.97 18.60 10.37
C THR A 382 -14.69 18.38 11.19
N ALA A 383 -14.20 19.45 11.84
CA ALA A 383 -13.07 19.33 12.77
C ALA A 383 -13.36 18.36 13.93
N ALA A 384 -14.60 18.34 14.43
CA ALA A 384 -15.02 17.43 15.50
C ALA A 384 -15.04 15.97 15.03
N ASP A 385 -15.45 15.71 13.78
CA ASP A 385 -15.43 14.37 13.21
C ASP A 385 -14.00 13.84 13.07
N ILE A 386 -13.06 14.72 12.67
CA ILE A 386 -11.63 14.38 12.59
C ILE A 386 -11.05 14.09 13.98
N GLU A 387 -11.34 14.94 14.98
CA GLU A 387 -10.89 14.71 16.36
C GLU A 387 -11.40 13.36 16.90
N ALA A 388 -12.68 13.06 16.66
CA ALA A 388 -13.28 11.78 17.06
C ALA A 388 -12.64 10.59 16.33
N GLY A 389 -12.40 10.71 15.02
CA GLY A 389 -11.73 9.67 14.23
C GLY A 389 -10.30 9.40 14.68
N ILE A 390 -9.53 10.46 14.97
CA ILE A 390 -8.17 10.30 15.49
C ILE A 390 -8.18 9.64 16.86
N ALA A 391 -9.08 10.04 17.75
CA ALA A 391 -9.24 9.39 19.06
C ALA A 391 -9.59 7.90 18.92
N ALA A 392 -10.49 7.55 17.99
CA ALA A 392 -10.84 6.16 17.71
C ALA A 392 -9.66 5.36 17.12
N LEU A 393 -8.90 5.93 16.17
CA LEU A 393 -7.68 5.31 15.64
C LEU A 393 -6.66 5.03 16.74
N ASP A 394 -6.38 6.02 17.60
CA ASP A 394 -5.41 5.87 18.68
C ASP A 394 -5.88 4.88 19.76
N ALA A 395 -7.19 4.73 19.98
CA ALA A 395 -7.75 3.75 20.90
C ALA A 395 -7.73 2.31 20.35
N ILE A 396 -8.01 2.13 19.06
CA ILE A 396 -8.12 0.81 18.42
C ILE A 396 -6.75 0.25 18.02
N PHE A 397 -5.87 1.13 17.54
CA PHE A 397 -4.52 0.78 17.10
C PHE A 397 -3.51 1.43 18.06
N PRO A 398 -3.35 0.89 19.27
CA PRO A 398 -2.36 1.40 20.22
C PRO A 398 -0.94 1.09 19.74
N CYS A 399 0.05 1.56 20.49
CA CYS A 399 1.43 1.12 20.32
C CYS A 399 1.54 -0.42 20.29
N PRO A 400 2.24 -1.00 19.30
CA PRO A 400 2.59 -2.42 19.23
C PRO A 400 3.87 -2.76 20.00
#